data_AF-L7KKC5-F1
#
_entry.id   AF-L7KKC5-F1
#
_cell.length_a   1.000
_cell.length_b   1.000
_cell.length_c   1.000
_cell.angle_alpha   90.00
_cell.angle_beta   90.00
_cell.angle_gamma   90.00
#
_symmetry.space_group_name_H-M   'P 1'
#
loop_
_entity.id
_entity.type
_entity.pdbx_description
1 polymer ?
#
loop_
_entity_poly.entity_id
_entity_poly.type
_entity_poly.pdbx_seq_one_letter_code
_entity_poly.pdbx_strand_id
1 'polypeptide(L)'
;MIAKKNPGGRAGESQAVEWVRDYLDYSEPLTTEERSEVAAVSVVVELGYRPAVQCTSCGSWLVAPKSVALHRGPVCRSKDGDA
;
A
#
# COMPACT_ATOMS: atom_id res chain seq x y z
N MET A 1 39.09 20.14 5.15
CA MET A 1 37.85 20.16 5.94
C MET A 1 36.94 19.09 5.37
N ILE A 2 36.64 18.03 6.13
CA ILE A 2 35.79 16.93 5.65
C ILE A 2 34.35 17.42 5.75
N ALA A 3 33.71 17.64 4.60
CA ALA A 3 32.31 18.01 4.53
C ALA A 3 31.47 16.85 5.12
N LYS A 4 30.80 17.10 6.24
CA LYS A 4 29.80 16.19 6.80
C LYS A 4 28.65 16.06 5.79
N LYS A 5 28.65 14.95 5.04
CA LYS A 5 27.54 14.55 4.16
C LYS A 5 26.33 14.31 5.06
N ASN A 6 25.35 15.20 5.03
CA ASN A 6 24.06 14.99 5.68
C ASN A 6 23.47 13.65 5.18
N PRO A 7 22.86 12.83 6.06
CA PRO A 7 22.13 11.64 5.63
C PRO A 7 20.87 12.11 4.91
N GLY A 8 20.98 12.29 3.59
CA GLY A 8 19.85 12.65 2.75
C GLY A 8 18.78 11.57 2.85
N GLY A 9 17.63 11.93 3.40
CA GLY A 9 16.39 11.20 3.20
C GLY A 9 16.20 10.97 1.69
N ARG A 10 15.92 9.72 1.31
CA ARG A 10 15.82 9.33 -0.08
C ARG A 10 14.56 9.98 -0.66
N ALA A 11 14.69 10.76 -1.72
CA ALA A 11 13.57 11.28 -2.50
C ALA A 11 12.56 10.19 -2.97
N GLY A 12 12.94 8.91 -2.92
CA GLY A 12 12.05 7.77 -3.19
C GLY A 12 11.15 7.36 -2.01
N GLU A 13 11.47 7.73 -0.77
CA GLU A 13 10.70 7.35 0.43
C GLU A 13 9.35 8.10 0.44
N SER A 14 9.36 9.39 0.08
CA SER A 14 8.14 10.20 -0.08
C SER A 14 7.26 9.70 -1.23
N GLN A 15 7.88 9.22 -2.32
CA GLN A 15 7.16 8.68 -3.48
C GLN A 15 6.57 7.29 -3.18
N ALA A 16 7.24 6.47 -2.39
CA ALA A 16 6.71 5.19 -1.93
C ALA A 16 5.49 5.38 -1.02
N VAL A 17 5.53 6.34 -0.09
CA VAL A 17 4.41 6.66 0.81
C VAL A 17 3.20 7.18 0.04
N GLU A 18 3.41 8.07 -0.94
CA GLU A 18 2.33 8.58 -1.79
C GLU A 18 1.68 7.47 -2.63
N TRP A 19 2.50 6.58 -3.21
CA TRP A 19 2.01 5.40 -3.94
C TRP A 19 1.27 4.42 -3.03
N VAL A 20 1.74 4.17 -1.80
CA VAL A 20 1.06 3.26 -0.85
C VAL A 20 -0.30 3.83 -0.46
N ARG A 21 -0.43 5.15 -0.33
CA ARG A 21 -1.72 5.78 -0.05
C ARG A 21 -2.72 5.56 -1.18
N ASP A 22 -2.29 5.76 -2.43
CA ASP A 22 -3.09 5.46 -3.62
C ASP A 22 -3.39 3.96 -3.75
N TYR A 23 -2.42 3.11 -3.41
CA TYR A 23 -2.52 1.65 -3.41
C TYR A 23 -3.56 1.11 -2.44
N LEU A 24 -3.75 1.76 -1.29
CA LEU A 24 -4.72 1.39 -0.25
C LEU A 24 -6.06 2.15 -0.36
N ASP A 25 -6.19 3.08 -1.32
CA ASP A 25 -7.42 3.87 -1.56
C ASP A 25 -7.92 4.66 -0.34
N TYR A 26 -6.99 5.19 0.47
CA TYR A 26 -7.34 5.97 1.67
C TYR A 26 -7.58 7.45 1.36
N SER A 27 -8.69 7.99 1.89
CA SER A 27 -9.04 9.42 1.80
C SER A 27 -8.49 10.22 2.99
N GLU A 28 -8.06 11.46 2.75
CA GLU A 28 -7.61 12.34 3.84
C GLU A 28 -8.77 12.88 4.70
N PRO A 29 -8.53 13.16 5.99
CA PRO A 29 -7.29 12.93 6.74
C PRO A 29 -7.15 11.47 7.20
N LEU A 30 -5.94 10.91 7.10
CA LEU A 30 -5.65 9.56 7.58
C LEU A 30 -5.82 9.47 9.12
N THR A 31 -6.40 8.37 9.59
CA THR A 31 -6.43 7.94 10.98
C THR A 31 -5.04 7.48 11.45
N THR A 32 -4.89 7.25 12.76
CA THR A 32 -3.64 6.72 13.34
C THR A 32 -3.32 5.31 12.85
N GLU A 33 -4.35 4.48 12.66
CA GLU A 33 -4.20 3.10 12.19
C GLU A 33 -3.74 3.09 10.72
N GLU A 34 -4.41 3.84 9.86
CA GLU A 34 -4.06 3.96 8.43
C GLU A 34 -2.63 4.51 8.24
N ARG A 35 -2.19 5.48 9.06
CA ARG A 35 -0.80 5.94 9.04
C ARG A 35 0.21 4.84 9.38
N SER A 36 -0.15 3.94 10.29
CA SER A 36 0.71 2.83 10.71
C SER A 36 0.81 1.77 9.63
N GLU A 37 -0.30 1.49 8.94
CA GLU A 37 -0.34 0.60 7.78
C GLU A 37 0.47 1.14 6.60
N VAL A 38 0.32 2.43 6.27
CA VAL A 38 1.12 3.09 5.24
C VAL A 38 2.61 2.96 5.54
N ALA A 39 3.03 3.17 6.78
CA ALA A 39 4.42 3.00 7.20
C ALA A 39 4.91 1.55 7.01
N ALA A 40 4.10 0.56 7.41
CA ALA A 40 4.45 -0.85 7.27
C ALA A 40 4.60 -1.27 5.79
N VAL A 41 3.63 -0.90 4.94
CA VAL A 41 3.66 -1.24 3.51
C VAL A 41 4.82 -0.54 2.81
N SER A 42 5.15 0.70 3.19
CA SER A 42 6.27 1.45 2.61
C SER A 42 7.60 0.71 2.81
N VAL A 43 7.87 0.22 4.03
CA VAL A 43 9.09 -0.56 4.33
C VAL A 43 9.17 -1.82 3.45
N VAL A 44 8.07 -2.56 3.31
CA VAL A 44 8.01 -3.79 2.50
C VAL A 44 8.33 -3.49 1.03
N VAL A 45 7.82 -2.39 0.50
CA VAL A 45 8.04 -1.96 -0.89
C VAL A 45 9.47 -1.49 -1.12
N GLU A 46 10.06 -0.75 -0.18
CA GLU A 46 11.46 -0.32 -0.25
C GLU A 46 12.44 -1.49 -0.26
N LEU A 47 12.08 -2.59 0.38
CA LEU A 47 12.83 -3.84 0.35
C LEU A 47 12.62 -4.64 -0.94
N GLY A 48 11.78 -4.18 -1.86
CA GLY A 48 11.49 -4.82 -3.15
C GLY A 48 10.42 -5.91 -3.11
N TYR A 49 9.72 -6.06 -1.98
CA TYR A 49 8.62 -7.02 -1.87
C TYR A 49 7.32 -6.45 -2.46
N ARG A 50 6.37 -7.36 -2.72
CA ARG A 50 5.02 -7.01 -3.17
C ARG A 50 4.02 -7.44 -2.09
N PRO A 51 3.24 -6.52 -1.51
CA PRO A 51 2.21 -6.87 -0.53
C PRO A 51 1.10 -7.71 -1.20
N ALA A 52 0.60 -8.70 -0.46
CA ALA A 52 -0.52 -9.54 -0.87
C ALA A 52 -1.51 -9.68 0.29
N VAL A 53 -2.81 -9.68 -0.01
CA VAL A 53 -3.88 -9.92 0.97
C VAL A 53 -4.80 -11.03 0.50
N GLN A 54 -5.52 -11.68 1.41
CA GLN A 54 -6.52 -12.67 1.04
C GLN A 54 -7.86 -12.00 0.72
N CYS A 55 -8.50 -12.46 -0.34
CA CYS A 55 -9.89 -12.11 -0.64
C CYS A 55 -10.79 -12.55 0.51
N THR A 56 -11.55 -11.64 1.09
CA THR A 56 -12.49 -11.93 2.19
C THR A 56 -13.65 -12.83 1.78
N SER A 57 -13.91 -12.97 0.48
CA SER A 57 -14.98 -13.82 -0.06
C SER A 57 -14.50 -15.23 -0.45
N CYS A 58 -13.36 -15.35 -1.12
CA CYS A 58 -12.90 -16.63 -1.69
C CYS A 58 -11.52 -17.11 -1.21
N GLY A 59 -10.84 -16.34 -0.35
CA GLY A 59 -9.52 -16.70 0.20
C GLY A 59 -8.35 -16.64 -0.79
N SER A 60 -8.58 -16.28 -2.06
CA SER A 60 -7.50 -16.15 -3.06
C SER A 60 -6.55 -15.01 -2.68
N TRP A 61 -5.24 -15.21 -2.92
CA TRP A 61 -4.24 -14.16 -2.74
C TRP A 61 -4.35 -13.09 -3.83
N LEU A 62 -4.43 -11.83 -3.41
CA LEU A 62 -4.59 -10.65 -4.24
C LEU A 62 -3.33 -9.82 -4.16
N VAL A 63 -2.81 -9.42 -5.32
CA VAL A 63 -1.60 -8.57 -5.45
C VAL A 63 -1.85 -7.31 -6.28
N ALA A 64 -2.99 -7.23 -6.97
CA ALA A 64 -3.36 -6.05 -7.74
C ALA A 64 -3.81 -4.95 -6.76
N PRO A 65 -3.30 -3.70 -6.87
CA PRO A 65 -3.58 -2.61 -5.92
C PRO A 65 -5.05 -2.47 -5.54
N LYS A 66 -5.93 -2.28 -6.54
CA LYS A 66 -7.38 -2.13 -6.33
C LYS A 66 -8.02 -3.33 -5.62
N SER A 67 -7.48 -4.53 -5.81
CA SER A 67 -7.98 -5.73 -5.11
C SER A 67 -7.42 -5.87 -3.71
N VAL A 68 -6.21 -5.35 -3.47
CA VAL A 68 -5.62 -5.30 -2.13
C VAL A 68 -6.34 -4.28 -1.26
N ALA A 69 -6.55 -3.05 -1.74
CA ALA A 69 -7.31 -2.02 -1.04
C ALA A 69 -8.69 -2.52 -0.58
N LEU A 70 -9.43 -3.17 -1.48
CA LEU A 70 -10.78 -3.65 -1.21
C LEU A 70 -10.82 -5.01 -0.49
N HIS A 71 -9.66 -5.62 -0.24
CA HIS A 71 -9.56 -7.01 0.24
C HIS A 71 -10.43 -7.99 -0.58
N ARG A 72 -10.61 -7.71 -1.88
CA ARG A 72 -11.58 -8.41 -2.74
C ARG A 72 -11.15 -8.47 -4.20
N GLY A 73 -11.19 -9.68 -4.76
CA GLY A 73 -10.81 -9.95 -6.16
C GLY A 73 -11.89 -9.50 -7.16
N PRO A 74 -11.53 -9.24 -8.44
CA PRO A 74 -12.47 -8.78 -9.47
C PRO A 74 -13.65 -9.73 -9.66
N VAL A 75 -13.40 -11.04 -9.70
CA VAL A 75 -14.45 -12.06 -9.84
C VAL A 75 -15.45 -12.01 -8.69
N CYS A 76 -14.98 -11.78 -7.46
CA CYS A 76 -15.86 -11.71 -6.30
C CYS A 76 -16.65 -10.40 -6.30
N ARG A 77 -16.06 -9.27 -6.71
CA ARG A 77 -16.78 -8.00 -6.83
C ARG A 77 -17.93 -8.07 -7.85
N SER A 78 -17.66 -8.66 -9.02
CA SER A 78 -18.70 -8.81 -10.05
C SER A 78 -19.87 -9.70 -9.63
N LYS A 79 -19.68 -10.61 -8.66
CA LYS A 79 -20.76 -11.46 -8.13
C LYS A 79 -21.70 -10.71 -7.18
N ASP A 80 -21.22 -9.64 -6.54
CA ASP A 80 -21.99 -8.87 -5.56
C ASP A 80 -22.72 -7.67 -6.18
N GLY A 81 -22.57 -7.43 -7.48
CA GLY A 81 -23.25 -6.34 -8.19
C GLY A 81 -22.52 -4.99 -8.13
N ASP A 82 -21.27 -4.97 -7.67
CA ASP A 82 -20.37 -3.81 -7.71
C ASP A 82 -19.69 -3.76 -9.10
N ALA A 83 -20.45 -3.35 -10.11
CA ALA A 83 -20.03 -3.23 -11.51
C ALA A 83 -19.80 -1.76 -11.92
#